data_AF-A0A534FG95-F1
#
_entry.id   AF-A0A534FG95-F1
#
_cell.length_a   1.000
_cell.length_b   1.000
_cell.length_c   1.000
_cell.angle_alpha   90.00
_cell.angle_beta   90.00
_cell.angle_gamma   90.00
#
_symmetry.space_group_name_H-M   'P 1'
#
loop_
_entity.id
_entity.type
_entity.pdbx_description
1 polymer ?
#
loop_
_entity_poly.entity_id
_entity_poly.type
_entity_poly.pdbx_seq_one_letter_code
_entity_poly.pdbx_strand_id
1 'polypeptide(L)'
;MATAEEAATADKASAARDPGADFSISHSGPWVGCAALGCGRVGFDVEMGDGEQIASWVAREAALKAWGAGIRGLRELSSSAEGIRCGGVLWYARALPIFPGASACVMTSRAARGLCARALSLEELFGR
;
A
#
# COMPACT_ATOMS: atom_id res chain seq x y z
N MET A 1 -30.14 -15.38 -2.15
CA MET A 1 -28.81 -16.01 -1.94
C MET A 1 -28.00 -15.65 -3.17
N ALA A 2 -27.19 -14.58 -3.11
CA ALA A 2 -26.37 -14.16 -4.25
C ALA A 2 -25.30 -15.21 -4.51
N THR A 3 -25.07 -15.58 -5.76
CA THR A 3 -24.12 -16.63 -6.13
C THR A 3 -22.69 -16.11 -5.98
N ALA A 4 -21.71 -17.00 -5.77
CA ALA A 4 -20.29 -16.64 -5.68
C ALA A 4 -19.79 -15.88 -6.93
N GLU A 5 -20.46 -16.08 -8.07
CA GLU A 5 -20.20 -15.43 -9.35
C GLU A 5 -20.68 -13.96 -9.38
N GLU A 6 -21.81 -13.65 -8.75
CA GLU A 6 -22.28 -12.26 -8.58
C GLU A 6 -21.35 -11.48 -7.63
N ALA A 7 -20.86 -12.10 -6.56
CA ALA A 7 -19.92 -11.47 -5.63
C ALA A 7 -18.57 -11.15 -6.29
N ALA A 8 -18.03 -12.08 -7.09
CA ALA A 8 -16.78 -11.87 -7.83
C ALA A 8 -16.93 -10.80 -8.95
N THR A 9 -18.13 -10.68 -9.53
CA THR A 9 -18.42 -9.67 -10.55
C THR A 9 -18.62 -8.29 -9.94
N ALA A 10 -19.25 -8.20 -8.77
CA ALA A 10 -19.37 -6.96 -8.00
C ALA A 10 -18.01 -6.45 -7.49
N ASP A 11 -17.11 -7.36 -7.09
CA ASP A 11 -15.75 -7.03 -6.64
C ASP A 11 -14.88 -6.52 -7.81
N LYS A 12 -15.03 -7.11 -9.01
CA LYS A 12 -14.43 -6.59 -10.25
C LYS A 12 -15.01 -5.23 -10.68
N ALA A 13 -16.31 -5.01 -10.51
CA ALA A 13 -16.96 -3.74 -10.84
C ALA A 13 -16.61 -2.61 -9.85
N SER A 14 -16.39 -2.95 -8.58
CA SER A 14 -15.86 -2.05 -7.54
C SER A 14 -14.42 -1.63 -7.84
N ALA A 15 -13.58 -2.56 -8.30
CA ALA A 15 -12.20 -2.29 -8.70
C ALA A 15 -12.06 -1.36 -9.93
N ALA A 16 -13.12 -1.21 -10.73
CA ALA A 16 -13.12 -0.40 -11.97
C ALA A 16 -13.50 1.07 -11.75
N ARG A 17 -14.17 1.41 -10.64
CA ARG A 17 -14.34 2.82 -10.27
C ARG A 17 -13.06 3.25 -9.59
N ASP A 18 -12.36 4.20 -10.21
CA ASP A 18 -11.24 4.87 -9.60
C ASP A 18 -11.76 5.52 -8.30
N PRO A 19 -11.38 5.00 -7.12
CA PRO A 19 -11.74 5.69 -5.90
C PRO A 19 -11.10 7.08 -5.99
N GLY A 20 -11.80 8.09 -5.48
CA GLY A 20 -11.29 9.46 -5.43
C GLY A 20 -10.03 9.54 -4.57
N ALA A 21 -10.01 10.40 -3.56
CA ALA A 21 -8.89 10.37 -2.63
C ALA A 21 -8.85 9.04 -1.85
N ASP A 22 -7.65 8.50 -1.65
CA ASP A 22 -7.41 7.30 -0.84
C ASP A 22 -6.17 7.49 0.05
N PHE A 23 -6.09 6.76 1.16
CA PHE A 23 -4.98 6.83 2.10
C PHE A 23 -4.68 5.49 2.77
N SER A 24 -3.43 5.32 3.22
CA SER A 24 -2.99 4.15 3.97
C SER A 24 -1.99 4.54 5.04
N ILE A 25 -2.18 3.96 6.23
CA ILE A 25 -1.34 4.22 7.41
C ILE A 25 -0.56 2.96 7.79
N SER A 26 0.64 3.16 8.32
CA SER A 26 1.41 2.10 8.97
C SER A 26 2.32 2.69 10.04
N HIS A 27 2.72 1.86 10.98
CA HIS A 27 3.64 2.23 12.05
C HIS A 27 4.52 1.04 12.44
N SER A 28 5.77 1.31 12.79
CA SER A 28 6.68 0.31 13.34
C SER A 28 7.80 1.01 14.12
N GLY A 29 8.08 0.52 15.33
CA GLY A 29 9.00 1.18 16.25
C GLY A 29 8.62 2.65 16.49
N PRO A 30 9.54 3.62 16.26
CA PRO A 30 9.28 5.05 16.44
C PRO A 30 8.56 5.69 15.25
N TRP A 31 8.35 4.95 14.16
CA TRP A 31 7.84 5.50 12.90
C TRP A 31 6.34 5.34 12.79
N VAL A 32 5.68 6.43 12.40
CA VAL A 32 4.30 6.46 11.92
C VAL A 32 4.31 7.17 10.58
N GLY A 33 3.64 6.59 9.57
CA GLY A 33 3.52 7.20 8.26
C GLY A 33 2.11 7.09 7.70
N CYS A 34 1.79 8.04 6.82
CA CYS A 34 0.55 8.07 6.06
C CYS A 34 0.90 8.37 4.60
N ALA A 35 0.50 7.49 3.69
CA ALA A 35 0.52 7.76 2.25
C ALA A 35 -0.89 8.12 1.80
N ALA A 36 -1.00 9.11 0.91
CA ALA A 36 -2.28 9.54 0.35
C ALA A 36 -2.15 9.81 -1.15
N LEU A 37 -3.22 9.54 -1.89
CA LEU A 37 -3.38 9.85 -3.31
C LEU A 37 -4.69 10.60 -3.54
N GLY A 38 -4.71 11.49 -4.54
CA GLY A 38 -5.94 12.18 -4.95
C GLY A 38 -6.84 11.35 -5.88
N CYS A 39 -6.31 10.28 -6.47
CA CYS A 39 -7.05 9.32 -7.30
C CYS A 39 -6.35 7.97 -7.30
N GLY A 40 -7.12 6.89 -7.33
CA GLY A 40 -6.61 5.52 -7.28
C GLY A 40 -6.42 5.01 -5.85
N ARG A 41 -6.00 3.75 -5.73
CA ARG A 41 -5.80 3.09 -4.43
C ARG A 41 -4.34 3.14 -3.99
N VAL A 42 -4.13 3.26 -2.68
CA VAL A 42 -2.80 3.31 -2.07
C VAL A 42 -2.69 2.35 -0.90
N GLY A 43 -1.53 1.71 -0.77
CA GLY A 43 -1.12 0.97 0.42
C GLY A 43 0.25 1.43 0.87
N PHE A 44 0.44 1.51 2.18
CA PHE A 44 1.72 1.90 2.77
C PHE A 44 2.07 0.94 3.90
N ASP A 45 3.34 0.56 3.93
CA ASP A 45 3.88 -0.20 5.05
C ASP A 45 5.30 0.24 5.42
N VAL A 46 5.61 0.13 6.70
CA VAL A 46 6.93 0.41 7.29
C VAL A 46 7.19 -0.63 8.36
N GLU A 47 8.38 -1.22 8.35
CA GLU A 47 8.84 -2.15 9.39
C GLU A 47 10.27 -1.88 9.80
N MET A 48 10.54 -2.01 11.11
CA MET A 48 11.89 -1.92 11.66
C MET A 48 12.79 -3.02 11.07
N GLY A 49 14.05 -2.66 10.84
CA GLY A 49 15.04 -3.52 10.22
C GLY A 49 15.25 -3.23 8.74
N ASP A 50 16.36 -3.74 8.24
CA ASP A 50 16.80 -3.61 6.87
C ASP A 50 17.00 -4.99 6.22
N GLY A 51 17.43 -4.98 4.97
CA GLY A 51 17.68 -6.18 4.19
C GLY A 51 16.51 -6.65 3.34
N GLU A 52 16.80 -7.61 2.46
CA GLU A 52 15.90 -8.04 1.40
C GLU A 52 14.60 -8.69 1.91
N GLN A 53 14.67 -9.44 3.02
CA GLN A 53 13.49 -10.11 3.58
C GLN A 53 12.47 -9.10 4.12
N ILE A 54 12.94 -8.09 4.87
CA ILE A 54 12.06 -7.02 5.38
C ILE A 54 11.55 -6.17 4.21
N ALA A 55 12.40 -5.82 3.25
CA ALA A 55 11.98 -5.08 2.06
C ALA A 55 10.89 -5.82 1.24
N SER A 56 11.04 -7.14 1.09
CA SER A 56 10.04 -8.01 0.45
C SER A 56 8.75 -8.08 1.25
N TRP A 57 8.84 -8.16 2.58
CA TRP A 57 7.69 -8.16 3.48
C TRP A 57 6.88 -6.86 3.39
N VAL A 58 7.52 -5.70 3.56
CA VAL A 58 6.81 -4.40 3.51
C VAL A 58 6.18 -4.13 2.15
N ALA A 59 6.79 -4.61 1.05
CA ALA A 59 6.17 -4.52 -0.27
C ALA A 59 4.89 -5.36 -0.36
N ARG A 60 4.89 -6.59 0.19
CA ARG A 60 3.73 -7.49 0.19
C ARG A 60 2.61 -6.96 1.08
N GLU A 61 2.93 -6.50 2.29
CA GLU A 61 1.96 -5.86 3.19
C GLU A 61 1.36 -4.60 2.57
N ALA A 62 2.19 -3.72 1.98
CA ALA A 62 1.69 -2.55 1.26
C ALA A 62 0.73 -2.95 0.12
N ALA A 63 1.00 -4.02 -0.62
CA ALA A 63 0.11 -4.49 -1.68
C ALA A 63 -1.21 -5.05 -1.13
N LEU A 64 -1.16 -5.81 -0.03
CA LEU A 64 -2.36 -6.33 0.64
C LEU A 64 -3.22 -5.21 1.21
N LYS A 65 -2.61 -4.16 1.77
CA LYS A 65 -3.29 -2.96 2.26
C LYS A 65 -3.95 -2.19 1.11
N ALA A 66 -3.24 -1.98 0.00
CA ALA A 66 -3.76 -1.30 -1.18
C ALA A 66 -4.94 -2.07 -1.80
N TRP A 67 -4.86 -3.40 -1.82
CA TRP A 67 -5.93 -4.27 -2.33
C TRP A 67 -7.12 -4.37 -1.37
N GLY A 68 -6.89 -4.36 -0.06
CA GLY A 68 -7.93 -4.50 0.96
C GLY A 68 -8.30 -5.95 1.31
N ALA A 69 -7.53 -6.94 0.81
CA ALA A 69 -7.79 -8.36 1.09
C ALA A 69 -7.36 -8.81 2.50
N GLY A 70 -6.47 -8.02 3.14
CA GLY A 70 -5.77 -8.42 4.36
C GLY A 70 -4.92 -9.67 4.15
N ILE A 71 -4.48 -10.31 5.25
CA ILE A 71 -3.55 -11.45 5.20
C ILE A 71 -4.08 -12.66 4.40
N ARG A 72 -5.40 -12.76 4.21
CA ARG A 72 -6.04 -13.82 3.41
C ARG A 72 -5.58 -13.81 1.95
N GLY A 73 -5.23 -12.64 1.41
CA GLY A 73 -4.75 -12.47 0.05
C GLY A 73 -3.26 -12.80 -0.15
N LEU A 74 -2.52 -13.15 0.90
CA LEU A 74 -1.05 -13.34 0.83
C LEU A 74 -0.63 -14.39 -0.21
N ARG A 75 -1.41 -15.46 -0.35
CA ARG A 75 -1.12 -16.56 -1.30
C ARG A 75 -1.34 -16.18 -2.76
N GLU A 76 -2.07 -15.09 -3.01
CA GLU A 76 -2.39 -14.61 -4.35
C GLU A 76 -1.39 -13.56 -4.87
N LEU A 77 -0.45 -13.14 -4.02
CA LEU A 77 0.59 -12.20 -4.41
C LEU A 77 1.59 -12.87 -5.37
N SER A 78 1.79 -12.25 -6.52
CA SER A 78 2.90 -12.58 -7.42
C SER A 78 3.75 -11.34 -7.67
N SER A 79 5.06 -11.45 -7.42
CA SER A 79 6.01 -10.36 -7.63
C SER A 79 6.46 -10.31 -9.09
N SER A 80 6.69 -9.10 -9.60
CA SER A 80 7.36 -8.83 -10.87
C SER A 80 8.39 -7.70 -10.70
N ALA A 81 9.12 -7.34 -11.75
CA ALA A 81 10.08 -6.23 -11.71
C ALA A 81 9.39 -4.87 -11.48
N GLU A 82 8.14 -4.74 -11.92
CA GLU A 82 7.36 -3.51 -11.85
C GLU A 82 6.58 -3.35 -10.52
N GLY A 83 6.42 -4.44 -9.76
CA GLY A 83 5.72 -4.43 -8.48
C GLY A 83 5.09 -5.77 -8.10
N ILE A 84 3.85 -5.74 -7.61
CA ILE A 84 3.12 -6.95 -7.16
C ILE A 84 1.77 -7.04 -7.87
N ARG A 85 1.43 -8.22 -8.39
CA ARG A 85 0.11 -8.52 -8.93
C ARG A 85 -0.74 -9.26 -7.89
N CYS A 86 -1.93 -8.74 -7.63
CA CYS A 86 -2.96 -9.38 -6.81
C CYS A 86 -4.32 -8.72 -7.06
N GLY A 87 -5.42 -9.44 -6.79
CA GLY A 87 -6.78 -8.93 -7.05
C GLY A 87 -7.05 -8.59 -8.52
N GLY A 88 -6.34 -9.22 -9.45
CA GLY A 88 -6.41 -8.92 -10.89
C GLY A 88 -5.76 -7.59 -11.31
N VAL A 89 -5.02 -6.92 -10.41
CA VAL A 89 -4.40 -5.61 -10.63
C VAL A 89 -2.88 -5.70 -10.46
N LEU A 90 -2.12 -4.91 -11.22
CA LEU A 90 -0.71 -4.65 -10.95
C LEU A 90 -0.58 -3.45 -10.02
N TRP A 91 0.06 -3.65 -8.89
CA TRP A 91 0.39 -2.62 -7.90
C TRP A 91 1.82 -2.16 -8.12
N TYR A 92 2.00 -0.86 -8.35
CA TYR A 92 3.30 -0.26 -8.59
C TYR A 92 3.99 0.01 -7.27
N ALA A 93 5.15 -0.61 -7.08
CA ALA A 93 5.94 -0.51 -5.88
C ALA A 93 6.86 0.71 -5.89
N ARG A 94 7.00 1.37 -4.74
CA ARG A 94 8.03 2.38 -4.50
C ARG A 94 8.57 2.24 -3.09
N ALA A 95 9.83 1.82 -2.99
CA ALA A 95 10.57 1.83 -1.72
C ALA A 95 10.80 3.27 -1.24
N LEU A 96 10.77 3.47 0.07
CA LEU A 96 10.91 4.78 0.72
C LEU A 96 12.15 4.81 1.64
N PRO A 97 13.31 5.29 1.14
CA PRO A 97 14.56 5.34 1.90
C PRO A 97 14.61 6.57 2.83
N ILE A 98 13.52 6.84 3.57
CA ILE A 98 13.35 8.03 4.42
C ILE A 98 13.07 7.69 5.89
N PHE A 99 13.03 6.40 6.24
CA PHE A 99 12.82 5.90 7.59
C PHE A 99 14.12 5.24 8.11
N PRO A 100 15.01 5.97 8.80
CA PRO A 100 16.23 5.41 9.36
C PRO A 100 15.99 4.14 10.19
N GLY A 101 16.74 3.08 9.89
CA GLY A 101 16.64 1.79 10.59
C GLY A 101 15.37 0.99 10.28
N ALA A 102 14.60 1.38 9.28
CA ALA A 102 13.39 0.69 8.84
C ALA A 102 13.35 0.58 7.31
N SER A 103 12.60 -0.41 6.84
CA SER A 103 12.23 -0.54 5.44
C SER A 103 10.79 -0.07 5.26
N ALA A 104 10.51 0.66 4.19
CA ALA A 104 9.16 1.14 3.92
C ALA A 104 8.84 1.07 2.42
N CYS A 105 7.58 0.83 2.10
CA CYS A 105 7.10 0.73 0.74
C CYS A 105 5.71 1.36 0.58
N VAL A 106 5.50 2.01 -0.55
CA VAL A 106 4.19 2.43 -1.03
C VAL A 106 3.81 1.61 -2.26
N MET A 107 2.57 1.15 -2.28
CA MET A 107 1.93 0.48 -3.40
C MET A 107 0.80 1.35 -3.92
N THR A 108 0.70 1.46 -5.24
CA THR A 108 -0.30 2.30 -5.90
C THR A 108 -0.96 1.55 -7.04
N SER A 109 -2.27 1.74 -7.25
CA SER A 109 -2.98 1.11 -8.38
C SER A 109 -2.65 1.74 -9.75
N ARG A 110 -1.89 2.83 -9.74
CA ARG A 110 -1.46 3.58 -10.92
C ARG A 110 -0.01 3.99 -10.76
N ALA A 111 0.77 3.96 -11.84
CA ALA A 111 2.14 4.41 -11.80
C ALA A 111 2.24 5.89 -11.36
N ALA A 112 2.76 6.13 -10.15
CA ALA A 112 2.97 7.48 -9.63
C ALA A 112 4.29 8.06 -10.15
N ARG A 113 4.21 9.18 -10.89
CA ARG A 113 5.39 9.87 -11.44
C ARG A 113 6.27 10.52 -10.37
N GLY A 114 5.69 10.92 -9.24
CA GLY A 114 6.39 11.57 -8.15
C GLY A 114 5.84 11.13 -6.80
N LEU A 115 6.69 11.17 -5.79
CA LEU A 115 6.30 11.00 -4.39
C LEU A 115 6.90 12.15 -3.61
N CYS A 116 6.05 12.88 -2.90
CA CYS A 116 6.46 13.91 -1.96
C CYS A 116 6.32 13.35 -0.56
N ALA A 117 7.39 13.40 0.23
CA ALA A 117 7.36 13.03 1.63
C ALA A 117 7.62 14.27 2.48
N ARG A 118 6.89 14.39 3.58
CA ARG A 118 7.04 15.45 4.57
C ARG A 118 7.07 14.81 5.95
N ALA A 119 8.15 15.00 6.69
CA ALA A 119 8.18 14.71 8.11
C ALA A 119 7.35 15.77 8.84
N LEU A 120 6.58 15.34 9.85
CA LEU A 120 5.77 16.21 10.68
C LEU A 120 6.19 16.05 12.13
N SER A 121 6.36 17.17 12.84
CA SER A 121 6.43 17.16 14.29
C SER A 121 5.03 16.94 14.91
N LEU A 122 4.98 16.60 16.19
CA LEU A 122 3.70 16.48 16.90
C LEU A 122 2.99 17.85 16.99
N GLU A 123 3.76 18.92 17.16
CA GLU A 123 3.27 20.31 17.14
C GLU A 123 2.63 20.64 15.79
N GLU A 124 3.29 20.32 14.67
CA GLU A 124 2.74 20.53 13.33
C GLU A 124 1.47 19.71 13.07
N LEU A 125 1.37 18.51 13.64
CA LEU A 125 0.23 17.62 13.45
C LEU A 125 -0.99 18.02 14.31
N PHE A 126 -0.76 18.48 15.53
CA PHE A 126 -1.83 18.77 16.51
C PHE A 126 -2.09 20.25 16.74
N GLY A 127 -1.32 21.15 16.11
CA GLY A 127 -1.55 22.60 16.13
C GLY A 127 -1.48 23.21 17.53
N ARG A 128 -0.61 22.69 18.40
CA ARG A 128 -0.32 23.27 19.72
C ARG A 128 0.92 24.16 19.67
#